data_AF-A0A139CIU8-F1
#
_entry.id   AF-A0A139CIU8-F1
#
_cell.length_a   1.000
_cell.length_b   1.000
_cell.length_c   1.000
_cell.angle_alpha   90.00
_cell.angle_beta   90.00
_cell.angle_gamma   90.00
#
_symmetry.space_group_name_H-M   'P 1'
#
loop_
_entity.id
_entity.type
_entity.pdbx_description
1 polymer ?
#
loop_
_entity_poly.entity_id
_entity_poly.type
_entity_poly.pdbx_seq_one_letter_code
_entity_poly.pdbx_strand_id
1 'polypeptide(L)' 'IMADEMAIGMINRKTTAVRIIPAPGKMTGDMVEYGGLLGSCPVMPVHKFSSEEFVKKAGRIPAPIQALTN' A
#
# COMPACT_ATOMS: atom_id res chain seq x y z
N ILE A 1 3.70 -2.32 1.61
CA ILE A 1 2.58 -1.70 0.82
C ILE A 1 2.04 -0.46 1.53
N MET A 2 1.16 -0.57 2.54
CA MET A 2 0.51 0.64 3.13
C MET A 2 1.52 1.63 3.73
N ALA A 3 2.51 1.15 4.48
CA ALA A 3 3.56 2.00 5.04
C ALA A 3 4.37 2.73 3.97
N ASP A 4 4.60 2.09 2.82
CA ASP A 4 5.37 2.68 1.71
C ASP A 4 4.59 3.84 1.07
N GLU A 5 3.30 3.63 0.79
CA GLU A 5 2.43 4.67 0.23
C GLU A 5 2.24 5.86 1.18
N MET A 6 2.10 5.57 2.48
CA MET A 6 2.05 6.59 3.52
C MET A 6 3.35 7.40 3.57
N ALA A 7 4.51 6.76 3.45
CA ALA A 7 5.80 7.45 3.43
C ALA A 7 5.92 8.36 2.21
N ILE A 8 5.50 7.90 1.02
CA ILE A 8 5.48 8.72 -0.20
C ILE A 8 4.59 9.94 -0.02
N GLY A 9 3.37 9.78 0.52
CA GLY A 9 2.45 10.88 0.75
C GLY A 9 2.98 11.88 1.79
N MET A 10 3.47 11.36 2.92
CA MET A 10 4.03 12.15 4.03
C MET A 10 5.23 12.99 3.61
N ILE A 11 6.18 12.41 2.85
CA ILE A 11 7.38 13.13 2.39
C ILE A 11 7.02 14.17 1.33
N ASN A 12 6.11 13.87 0.41
CA ASN A 12 5.80 14.74 -0.72
C ASN A 12 4.63 15.70 -0.48
N ARG A 13 4.10 15.77 0.74
CA ARG A 13 2.90 16.57 1.09
C ARG A 13 1.71 16.25 0.16
N LYS A 14 1.52 14.97 -0.17
CA LYS A 14 0.40 14.50 -0.99
C LYS A 14 -0.52 13.63 -0.16
N THR A 15 -1.82 13.80 -0.37
CA THR A 15 -2.83 12.87 0.14
C THR A 15 -2.79 11.62 -0.71
N THR A 16 -2.27 10.53 -0.14
CA THR A 16 -2.20 9.22 -0.78
C THR A 16 -3.14 8.25 -0.08
N ALA A 17 -3.56 7.20 -0.79
CA ALA A 17 -4.44 6.17 -0.26
C ALA A 17 -4.14 4.83 -0.93
N VAL A 18 -4.22 3.75 -0.16
CA VAL A 18 -4.14 2.38 -0.67
C VAL A 18 -5.50 1.71 -0.50
N ARG A 19 -5.97 1.05 -1.56
CA ARG A 19 -7.08 0.10 -1.48
C ARG A 19 -6.57 -1.28 -1.84
N ILE A 20 -6.56 -2.19 -0.87
CA ILE A 20 -6.22 -3.60 -1.08
C ILE A 20 -7.53 -4.39 -1.06
N ILE A 21 -7.79 -5.16 -2.12
CA ILE A 21 -8.97 -6.00 -2.22
C ILE A 21 -8.50 -7.46 -2.30
N PRO A 22 -8.73 -8.28 -1.25
CA PRO A 22 -8.44 -9.70 -1.31
C PRO A 22 -9.31 -10.40 -2.36
N ALA A 23 -8.73 -11.32 -3.12
CA ALA A 23 -9.44 -12.16 -4.09
C ALA A 23 -9.28 -13.65 -3.71
N PRO A 24 -10.08 -14.17 -2.75
CA PRO A 24 -9.97 -15.56 -2.31
C PRO A 24 -10.21 -16.53 -3.45
N GLY A 25 -9.40 -17.60 -3.52
CA GLY A 25 -9.53 -18.65 -4.54
C GLY A 25 -9.07 -18.26 -5.94
N LYS A 26 -8.45 -17.08 -6.11
CA LYS A 26 -7.87 -16.61 -7.37
C LYS A 26 -6.34 -16.67 -7.33
N MET A 27 -5.73 -16.82 -8.49
CA MET A 27 -4.28 -16.80 -8.68
C MET A 27 -3.82 -15.52 -9.34
N THR A 28 -2.52 -15.21 -9.23
CA THR A 28 -1.89 -14.09 -9.93
C THR A 28 -2.21 -14.14 -11.43
N GLY A 29 -2.67 -13.02 -11.99
CA GLY A 29 -3.07 -12.90 -13.39
C GLY A 29 -4.55 -13.16 -13.65
N ASP A 30 -5.28 -13.78 -12.72
CA ASP A 30 -6.73 -13.94 -12.87
C ASP A 30 -7.43 -12.59 -12.85
N MET A 31 -8.47 -12.43 -13.67
CA MET A 31 -9.36 -11.26 -13.60
C MET A 31 -10.42 -11.44 -12.51
N VAL A 32 -10.64 -10.38 -11.74
CA VAL A 32 -11.72 -10.30 -10.74
C VAL A 32 -12.65 -9.16 -11.10
N GLU A 33 -13.96 -9.44 -11.10
CA GLU A 33 -15.02 -8.48 -11.35
C GLU A 33 -15.70 -8.13 -10.03
N TYR A 34 -15.66 -6.85 -9.66
CA TYR A 34 -16.26 -6.34 -8.44
C TYR A 34 -17.55 -5.52 -8.72
N GLY A 35 -18.00 -5.47 -9.99
CA GLY A 35 -19.22 -4.82 -10.41
C GLY A 35 -19.07 -3.30 -10.59
N GLY A 36 -20.18 -2.62 -10.90
CA GLY A 36 -20.16 -1.26 -11.47
C GLY A 36 -19.49 -0.16 -10.64
N LEU A 37 -19.39 -0.29 -9.31
CA LEU A 37 -18.74 0.72 -8.47
C LEU A 37 -17.21 0.55 -8.40
N LEU A 38 -16.72 -0.69 -8.48
CA LEU A 38 -15.31 -1.05 -8.24
C LEU A 38 -14.59 -1.54 -9.50
N GLY A 39 -15.35 -1.85 -10.57
CA GLY A 39 -14.85 -2.33 -11.85
C GLY A 39 -14.22 -3.72 -11.77
N SER A 40 -13.38 -4.02 -12.75
CA SER A 40 -12.56 -5.23 -12.79
C SER A 40 -11.08 -4.93 -12.82
N CYS A 41 -10.29 -5.80 -12.19
CA CYS A 41 -8.85 -5.72 -12.22
C CYS A 41 -8.21 -7.12 -12.12
N PRO A 42 -6.98 -7.29 -12.65
CA PRO A 42 -6.24 -8.53 -12.50
C PRO A 42 -5.67 -8.66 -11.08
N VAL A 43 -5.55 -9.89 -10.59
CA VAL A 43 -4.81 -10.19 -9.35
C VAL A 43 -3.33 -9.93 -9.60
N MET A 44 -2.78 -8.94 -8.90
CA MET A 44 -1.36 -8.56 -9.02
C MET A 44 -0.46 -9.49 -8.18
N PRO A 45 0.76 -9.79 -8.66
CA PRO A 45 1.73 -10.52 -7.85
C PRO A 45 2.12 -9.69 -6.62
N VAL A 46 2.28 -10.36 -5.48
CA VAL A 46 2.86 -9.79 -4.27
C VAL A 46 4.26 -10.33 -4.04
N HIS A 47 5.14 -9.50 -3.50
CA HIS A 47 6.49 -9.90 -3.13
C HIS A 47 6.46 -10.99 -2.05
N LYS A 48 7.31 -12.03 -2.19
CA LYS A 48 7.26 -13.24 -1.33
C LYS A 48 7.98 -13.09 0.01
N PHE A 49 8.80 -12.06 0.17
CA PHE A 49 9.55 -11.86 1.41
C PHE A 49 8.69 -11.21 2.48
N SER A 50 8.83 -11.71 3.72
CA SER A 50 8.07 -11.21 4.86
C SER A 50 8.56 -9.84 5.31
N SER A 51 7.62 -8.94 5.63
CA SER A 51 7.88 -7.67 6.32
C SER A 51 7.40 -7.70 7.77
N GLU A 52 7.12 -8.88 8.32
CA GLU A 52 6.52 -9.07 9.64
C GLU A 52 7.35 -8.45 10.77
N GLU A 53 8.67 -8.63 10.77
CA GLU A 53 9.56 -8.03 11.76
C GLU A 53 9.49 -6.50 11.76
N PHE A 54 9.42 -5.89 10.57
CA PHE A 54 9.30 -4.45 10.43
C PHE A 54 7.96 -3.94 10.96
N VAL A 55 6.85 -4.62 10.60
CA VAL A 55 5.51 -4.25 11.06
C VAL A 55 5.38 -4.39 12.59
N LYS A 56 5.99 -5.43 13.18
CA LYS A 56 5.97 -5.67 14.63
C LYS A 56 6.70 -4.60 15.45
N LYS A 57 7.60 -3.81 14.87
CA LYS A 57 8.27 -2.72 15.59
C LYS A 57 7.29 -1.68 16.14
N ALA A 58 6.13 -1.53 15.49
CA ALA A 58 5.05 -0.63 15.90
C ALA A 58 5.56 0.79 16.23
N GLY A 59 4.84 1.53 17.07
CA GLY A 59 5.23 2.87 17.52
C GLY A 59 4.78 3.99 16.59
N ARG A 60 5.52 5.11 16.63
CA ARG A 60 5.17 6.35 15.91
C ARG A 60 6.29 6.73 14.94
N ILE A 61 5.94 6.86 13.66
CA ILE A 61 6.81 7.49 12.67
C ILE A 61 6.69 9.02 12.88
N PRO A 62 7.78 9.72 13.25
CA PRO A 62 7.73 11.15 13.48
C PRO A 62 7.53 11.92 12.17
N ALA A 63 7.12 13.19 12.29
CA ALA A 63 7.01 14.08 11.14
C ALA A 63 8.38 14.25 10.45
N PRO A 64 8.40 14.41 9.12
CA PRO A 64 9.65 14.60 8.40
C PRO A 64 10.27 15.95 8.74
N ILE A 65 11.60 16.01 8.85
CA ILE A 65 12.32 17.27 9.07
C ILE A 65 12.33 18.05 7.75
N GLN A 66 11.60 19.18 7.71
CA GLN A 66 11.48 20.03 6.52
C GLN A 66 12.43 21.25 6.55
N ALA A 67 13.30 21.35 7.57
CA ALA A 67 14.06 22.56 7.88
C ALA A 67 15.32 22.82 7.03
N LEU A 68 15.65 21.94 6.07
CA LEU A 68 16.81 22.12 5.17
C LEU A 68 16.42 22.45 3.72
N THR A 69 15.13 22.64 3.45
CA THR A 69 14.64 23.26 2.22
C THR A 69 14.62 24.77 2.41
N ASN A 70 15.77 25.40 2.22
CA ASN A 70 15.91 26.86 2.07
C ASN A 70 16.20 27.15 0.60
#